data_AF-A0A0D4CL35-F1
#
_entry.id   AF-A0A0D4CL35-F1
#
_cell.length_a   1.000
_cell.length_b   1.000
_cell.length_c   1.000
_cell.angle_alpha   90.00
_cell.angle_beta   90.00
_cell.angle_gamma   90.00
#
_symmetry.space_group_name_H-M   'P 1'
#
loop_
_entity.id
_entity.type
_entity.pdbx_description
1 polymer ?
#
loop_
_entity_poly.entity_id
_entity_poly.type
_entity_poly.pdbx_seq_one_letter_code
_entity_poly.pdbx_strand_id
1 'polypeptide(L)' 'MENYDLGLITSLEHGMASGIILGTQESFSIKIKPNAAGSLSMYMVVAINDDHTDFVYQD' A
#
# COMPACT_ATOMS: atom_id res chain seq x y z
N MET A 1 19.61 2.85 -0.06
CA MET A 1 18.22 3.33 -0.01
C MET A 1 17.39 2.13 -0.40
N GLU A 2 16.47 1.69 0.44
CA GLU A 2 15.50 0.68 -0.01
C GLU A 2 14.70 1.32 -1.14
N ASN A 3 14.63 0.63 -2.28
CA ASN A 3 13.77 1.05 -3.36
C ASN A 3 12.32 0.77 -2.93
N TYR A 4 11.45 1.72 -3.23
CA TYR A 4 10.03 1.60 -2.98
C TYR A 4 9.29 2.34 -4.09
N ASP A 5 8.11 1.83 -4.41
CA ASP A 5 7.14 2.49 -5.25
C ASP A 5 6.11 3.24 -4.40
N LEU A 6 5.44 4.21 -5.02
CA LEU A 6 4.33 4.91 -4.41
C LEU A 6 3.01 4.35 -4.91
N GLY A 7 2.16 3.90 -4.00
CA GLY A 7 0.80 3.45 -4.29
C GLY A 7 -0.25 4.45 -3.84
N LEU A 8 -1.37 4.52 -4.56
CA LEU A 8 -2.60 5.16 -4.11
C LEU A 8 -3.61 4.08 -3.73
N ILE A 9 -4.03 4.07 -2.46
CA ILE A 9 -5.08 3.16 -1.99
C ILE A 9 -6.42 3.59 -2.59
N THR A 10 -7.12 2.68 -3.26
CA THR A 10 -8.46 2.92 -3.82
C THR A 10 -9.55 2.09 -3.14
N SER A 11 -9.20 1.07 -2.35
CA SER A 11 -10.13 0.29 -1.53
C SER A 11 -9.45 -0.26 -0.26
N LEU A 12 -10.24 -0.38 0.82
CA LEU A 12 -9.87 -0.98 2.10
C LEU A 12 -11.00 -1.90 2.56
N GLU A 13 -10.84 -3.21 2.35
CA GLU A 13 -11.90 -4.19 2.59
C GLU A 13 -11.33 -5.46 3.20
N HIS A 14 -12.00 -6.01 4.22
CA HIS A 14 -11.69 -7.32 4.80
C HIS A 14 -10.20 -7.52 5.23
N GLY A 15 -9.52 -6.44 5.64
CA GLY A 15 -8.10 -6.48 6.02
C GLY A 15 -7.13 -6.49 4.83
N MET A 16 -7.61 -6.16 3.64
CA MET A 16 -6.84 -5.95 2.43
C MET A 16 -6.89 -4.48 2.01
N ALA A 17 -5.78 -3.99 1.49
CA ALA A 17 -5.67 -2.70 0.83
C ALA A 17 -5.36 -2.93 -0.64
N SER A 18 -6.18 -2.38 -1.52
CA SER A 18 -5.99 -2.46 -2.97
C SER A 18 -5.86 -1.06 -3.56
N GLY A 19 -5.13 -0.95 -4.66
CA GLY A 19 -4.84 0.36 -5.24
C GLY A 19 -4.08 0.27 -6.55
N ILE A 20 -3.50 1.42 -6.92
CA ILE A 20 -2.67 1.56 -8.12
C ILE A 20 -1.29 2.10 -7.77
N ILE A 21 -0.26 1.63 -8.46
CA ILE A 21 1.09 2.19 -8.42
C ILE A 21 1.10 3.47 -9.25
N LEU A 22 1.60 4.55 -8.65
CA LEU A 22 1.74 5.85 -9.29
C LEU A 22 2.86 5.80 -10.32
N GLY A 23 2.59 6.31 -11.53
CA GLY A 23 3.54 6.30 -12.65
C GLY A 23 3.36 5.13 -13.61
N THR A 24 3.03 3.93 -13.12
CA THR A 24 2.79 2.74 -13.97
C THR A 24 1.30 2.40 -14.15
N GLN A 25 0.44 2.83 -13.21
CA GLN A 25 -0.97 2.43 -13.12
C GLN A 25 -1.20 0.93 -12.90
N GLU A 26 -0.16 0.18 -12.53
CA GLU A 26 -0.26 -1.22 -12.14
C GLU A 26 -1.10 -1.37 -10.88
N SER A 27 -1.94 -2.41 -10.79
CA SER A 27 -2.75 -2.66 -9.60
C SER A 27 -1.97 -3.41 -8.53
N PHE A 28 -2.14 -3.04 -7.26
CA PHE A 28 -1.63 -3.80 -6.12
C PHE A 28 -2.77 -4.29 -5.20
N SER A 29 -2.49 -5.34 -4.42
CA SER A 29 -3.36 -5.85 -3.36
C SER A 29 -2.52 -6.41 -2.22
N ILE A 30 -2.54 -5.73 -1.07
CA ILE A 30 -1.63 -5.98 0.06
C ILE A 30 -2.45 -6.27 1.31
N LYS A 31 -2.03 -7.29 2.07
CA LYS A 31 -2.64 -7.63 3.35
C LYS A 31 -2.23 -6.62 4.41
N ILE A 32 -3.21 -6.03 5.08
CA ILE A 32 -2.97 -5.02 6.11
C ILE A 32 -2.50 -5.70 7.40
N LYS A 33 -1.34 -5.27 7.93
CA LYS A 33 -0.89 -5.69 9.25
C LYS A 33 -1.85 -5.15 10.33
N PRO A 34 -2.27 -5.96 11.33
CA PRO A 34 -3.27 -5.54 12.32
C PRO A 34 -2.94 -4.24 13.06
N ASN A 35 -1.66 -3.98 13.35
CA ASN A 35 -1.18 -2.77 14.00
C ASN A 35 -1.24 -1.52 13.10
N ALA A 36 -1.28 -1.69 11.78
CA ALA A 36 -1.32 -0.59 10.82
C ALA A 36 -2.74 -0.27 10.32
N ALA A 37 -3.73 -1.12 10.59
CA ALA A 37 -5.08 -0.97 10.06
C ALA A 37 -5.74 0.37 10.41
N GLY A 38 -5.47 0.92 11.60
CA GLY A 38 -5.98 2.23 12.02
C GLY A 38 -5.27 3.43 11.37
N SER A 39 -4.16 3.21 10.67
CA SER A 39 -3.33 4.26 10.07
C SER A 39 -3.52 4.39 8.56
N LEU A 40 -4.26 3.46 7.94
CA LEU A 40 -4.52 3.47 6.50
C LEU A 40 -5.90 4.10 6.21
N SER A 41 -6.02 4.77 5.07
CA SER A 41 -7.28 5.36 4.62
C SER A 41 -7.40 5.28 3.10
N MET A 42 -8.63 5.27 2.59
CA MET A 42 -8.85 5.40 1.15
C MET A 42 -8.26 6.71 0.64
N TYR A 43 -7.69 6.68 -0.56
CA TYR A 43 -6.98 7.77 -1.21
C TYR A 43 -5.70 8.23 -0.51
N MET A 44 -5.16 7.43 0.42
CA MET A 44 -3.85 7.64 1.00
C MET A 44 -2.75 7.22 0.02
N VAL A 45 -1.69 8.02 -0.06
CA VAL A 45 -0.45 7.64 -0.73
C VAL A 45 0.42 6.88 0.25
N VAL A 46 0.92 5.72 -0.19
CA VAL A 46 1.70 4.78 0.64
C VAL A 46 2.96 4.35 -0.10
N ALA A 47 4.02 4.07 0.67
CA ALA A 47 5.22 3.44 0.14
C ALA A 47 5.03 1.92 0.13
N ILE A 48 5.42 1.28 -0.98
CA ILE A 48 5.26 -0.14 -1.25
C ILE A 48 6.62 -0.68 -1.68
N ASN A 49 7.00 -1.87 -1.21
CA ASN A 49 8.26 -2.50 -1.61
C ASN A 49 8.28 -2.87 -3.11
N ASP A 50 9.48 -3.10 -3.67
CA ASP A 50 9.68 -3.35 -5.11
C ASP A 50 8.89 -4.53 -5.71
N ASP A 51 8.44 -5.49 -4.88
CA ASP A 51 7.65 -6.65 -5.32
C ASP A 51 6.13 -6.47 -5.16
N HIS A 52 5.70 -5.30 -4.67
CA HIS A 52 4.31 -4.91 -4.44
C HIS A 52 3.53 -5.83 -3.50
N THR A 53 4.21 -6.52 -2.59
CA THR A 53 3.58 -7.47 -1.64
C THR A 53 3.33 -6.88 -0.26
N ASP A 54 4.03 -5.79 0.12
CA ASP A 54 3.97 -5.20 1.45
C ASP A 54 4.13 -3.67 1.44
N PHE A 55 3.54 -3.02 2.45
CA PHE A 55 3.82 -1.61 2.72
C PHE A 55 5.17 -1.44 3.40
N VAL A 56 5.87 -0.36 3.04
CA VAL A 56 7.05 0.09 3.78
C VAL A 56 6.54 0.90 4.97
N TYR A 57 6.67 0.32 6.17
CA TYR A 57 6.27 0.96 7.41
C TYR A 57 7.44 1.79 7.95
N GLN A 58 7.15 2.99 8.44
CA GLN A 58 8.10 3.75 9.24
C GLN A 58 8.02 3.22 10.67
N ASP A 59 9.11 2.68 11.19
CA ASP A 59 9.26 2.34 12.62
C ASP A 59 9.21 3.59 13.51
#